data_AF-A0AAD9Q6G3-F1
#
_entry.id   AF-A0AAD9Q6G3-F1
#
_cell.length_a   1.000
_cell.length_b   1.000
_cell.length_c   1.000
_cell.angle_alpha   90.00
_cell.angle_beta   90.00
_cell.angle_gamma   90.00
#
_symmetry.space_group_name_H-M   'P 1'
#
loop_
_entity.id
_entity.type
_entity.pdbx_description
1 polymer ?
#
loop_
_entity_poly.entity_id
_entity_poly.type
_entity_poly.pdbx_seq_one_letter_code
_entity_poly.pdbx_strand_id
1 'polypeptide(L)'
;MGICHPEMARFNTEATKWGCQHGQVAKETYASYQKRKHKNVNMSDSGLFISTHHTYLGASPDGLVSCEYCGAGGCEIKCPFCHKDDDISMSAQDNNFCLVVKAMGAHQPKRSHQYYYQVLWAKKINYSVFLRTFSFTLVANCTFIIIRTLPRAVFKIFQVTKSLASICLNYLEPNLVPKAKEFFVRGILPELIGKWYSRPVTSAKDVSATVKGGDSKEFCYCKGGEHGQMVGCDDEQCIYQWFHLECLKLKAFPKSKTWYSPDCQKRRRGRSMRTQRSE
;
A
#
# COMPACT_ATOMS: atom_id res chain seq x y z
N MET A 1 -12.79 -1.27 4.29
CA MET A 1 -13.55 -1.12 3.02
C MET A 1 -12.64 -0.99 1.80
N GLY A 2 -11.89 0.09 1.59
CA GLY A 2 -11.17 0.31 0.31
C GLY A 2 -10.09 -0.72 -0.07
N ILE A 3 -9.59 -1.52 0.87
CA ILE A 3 -8.63 -2.60 0.58
C ILE A 3 -9.32 -3.81 -0.07
N CYS A 4 -10.53 -4.17 0.39
CA CYS A 4 -11.28 -5.31 -0.14
C CYS A 4 -12.21 -4.93 -1.30
N HIS A 5 -12.65 -3.66 -1.33
CA HIS A 5 -13.60 -3.12 -2.32
C HIS A 5 -13.01 -1.84 -2.94
N PRO A 6 -12.00 -1.95 -3.82
CA PRO A 6 -11.31 -0.80 -4.42
C PRO A 6 -12.23 0.07 -5.29
N GLU A 7 -13.28 -0.50 -5.86
CA GLU A 7 -14.32 0.20 -6.62
C GLU A 7 -15.13 1.17 -5.76
N MET A 8 -15.29 0.88 -4.46
CA MET A 8 -16.01 1.73 -3.51
C MET A 8 -15.14 2.89 -2.98
N ALA A 9 -13.82 2.82 -3.17
CA ALA A 9 -12.88 3.82 -2.67
C ALA A 9 -11.69 3.98 -3.62
N ARG A 10 -11.96 4.53 -4.82
CA ARG A 10 -10.89 4.86 -5.78
C ARG A 10 -9.96 5.91 -5.20
N PHE A 11 -8.72 5.52 -4.91
CA PHE A 11 -7.67 6.42 -4.48
C PHE A 11 -7.19 7.24 -5.68
N ASN A 12 -7.51 8.53 -5.70
CA ASN A 12 -7.12 9.45 -6.77
C ASN A 12 -6.55 10.72 -6.16
N THR A 13 -5.23 10.89 -6.25
CA THR A 13 -4.51 12.09 -5.79
C THR A 13 -3.62 12.60 -6.90
N GLU A 14 -3.22 13.87 -6.84
CA GLU A 14 -2.26 14.45 -7.80
C GLU A 14 -0.95 13.66 -7.82
N ALA A 15 -0.50 13.16 -6.66
CA ALA A 15 0.66 12.29 -6.57
C ALA A 15 0.47 10.96 -7.32
N THR A 16 -0.72 10.36 -7.24
CA THR A 16 -1.05 9.13 -7.97
C THR A 16 -1.09 9.37 -9.47
N LYS A 17 -1.77 10.44 -9.92
CA LYS A 17 -1.84 10.80 -11.34
C LYS A 17 -0.45 11.06 -11.91
N TRP A 18 0.38 11.81 -11.19
CA TRP A 18 1.76 12.09 -11.55
C TRP A 18 2.57 10.81 -11.71
N GLY A 19 2.47 9.91 -10.74
CA GLY A 19 3.11 8.59 -10.79
C GLY A 19 2.71 7.79 -12.02
N CYS A 20 1.40 7.72 -12.32
CA CYS A 20 0.90 7.01 -13.51
C CYS A 20 1.39 7.64 -14.82
N GLN A 21 1.41 8.96 -14.93
CA GLN A 21 1.83 9.68 -16.13
C GLN A 21 3.34 9.52 -16.41
N HIS A 22 4.17 9.52 -15.37
CA HIS A 22 5.62 9.53 -15.52
C HIS A 22 6.27 8.15 -15.35
N GLY A 23 5.55 7.18 -14.78
CA GLY A 23 6.06 5.83 -14.51
C GLY A 23 6.54 5.10 -15.76
N GLN A 24 5.87 5.28 -16.89
CA GLN A 24 6.25 4.64 -18.15
C GLN A 24 7.55 5.21 -18.72
N VAL A 25 7.68 6.54 -18.80
CA VAL A 25 8.91 7.21 -19.24
C VAL A 25 10.09 6.84 -18.34
N ALA A 26 9.82 6.76 -17.04
CA ALA A 26 10.77 6.33 -16.03
C ALA A 26 11.26 4.88 -16.29
N LYS A 27 10.33 3.97 -16.60
CA LYS A 27 10.60 2.58 -16.97
C LYS A 27 11.46 2.45 -18.23
N GLU A 28 11.11 3.16 -19.29
CA GLU A 28 11.82 3.15 -20.58
C GLU A 28 13.24 3.73 -20.47
N THR A 29 13.39 4.79 -19.67
CA THR A 29 14.69 5.40 -19.39
C THR A 29 15.60 4.40 -18.68
N TYR A 30 15.07 3.69 -17.68
CA TYR A 30 15.81 2.64 -17.00
C TYR A 30 16.17 1.48 -17.93
N ALA A 31 15.24 1.01 -18.77
CA ALA A 31 15.50 -0.03 -19.76
C ALA A 31 16.68 0.36 -20.68
N SER A 32 16.68 1.60 -21.18
CA SER A 32 17.73 2.15 -22.03
C SER A 32 19.06 2.26 -21.30
N TYR A 33 19.06 2.63 -20.02
CA TYR A 33 20.26 2.61 -19.18
C TYR A 33 20.83 1.20 -19.01
N GLN A 34 19.99 0.20 -18.73
CA GLN A 34 20.40 -1.19 -18.56
C GLN A 34 21.00 -1.76 -19.85
N LYS A 35 20.38 -1.49 -21.01
CA LYS A 35 20.89 -1.93 -22.33
C LYS A 35 22.29 -1.43 -22.65
N ARG A 36 22.73 -0.29 -22.09
CA ARG A 36 24.10 0.24 -22.26
C ARG A 36 25.15 -0.49 -21.41
N LYS A 37 24.72 -1.13 -20.32
CA LYS A 37 25.62 -1.79 -19.34
C LYS A 37 25.58 -3.31 -19.39
N HIS A 38 24.51 -3.87 -19.95
CA HIS A 38 24.24 -5.30 -19.95
C HIS A 38 23.86 -5.76 -21.35
N LYS A 39 24.19 -7.01 -21.67
CA LYS A 39 23.84 -7.66 -22.93
C LYS A 39 22.50 -8.38 -22.80
N ASN A 40 21.75 -8.42 -23.90
CA ASN A 40 20.46 -9.13 -23.99
C ASN A 40 19.47 -8.73 -22.88
N VAL A 41 19.37 -7.43 -22.61
CA VAL A 41 18.43 -6.90 -21.61
C VAL A 41 17.01 -6.93 -22.15
N ASN A 42 16.14 -7.65 -21.44
CA ASN A 42 14.70 -7.62 -21.66
C ASN A 42 14.00 -6.95 -20.47
N MET A 43 13.04 -6.08 -20.75
CA MET A 43 12.20 -5.46 -19.74
C MET A 43 10.73 -5.62 -20.13
N SER A 44 9.91 -6.10 -19.20
CA SER A 44 8.50 -6.38 -19.43
C SER A 44 7.62 -5.85 -18.30
N ASP A 45 6.32 -5.77 -18.55
CA ASP A 45 5.31 -5.50 -17.53
C ASP A 45 5.19 -6.67 -16.55
N SER A 46 4.72 -6.35 -15.35
CA SER A 46 4.54 -7.31 -14.27
C SER A 46 3.08 -7.35 -13.87
N GLY A 47 2.62 -8.54 -13.50
CA GLY A 47 1.34 -8.71 -12.79
C GLY A 47 1.53 -8.77 -11.28
N LEU A 48 0.47 -9.22 -10.61
CA LEU A 48 0.51 -9.54 -9.18
C LEU A 48 1.18 -10.91 -8.98
N PHE A 49 2.24 -10.92 -8.18
CA PHE A 49 2.83 -12.14 -7.65
C PHE A 49 2.29 -12.43 -6.25
N ILE A 50 1.89 -13.68 -6.00
CA ILE A 50 1.42 -14.16 -4.70
C ILE A 50 2.45 -15.15 -4.16
N SER A 51 2.80 -15.04 -2.88
CA SER A 51 3.71 -16.00 -2.25
C SER A 51 3.05 -17.37 -2.11
N THR A 52 3.77 -18.42 -2.48
CA THR A 52 3.32 -19.81 -2.37
C THR A 52 3.33 -20.33 -0.93
N HIS A 53 4.17 -19.76 -0.06
CA HIS A 53 4.24 -20.11 1.36
C HIS A 53 3.28 -19.28 2.23
N HIS A 54 3.00 -18.05 1.78
CA HIS A 54 2.16 -17.10 2.49
C HIS A 54 1.14 -16.50 1.52
N THR A 55 0.07 -17.23 1.22
CA THR A 55 -0.91 -16.89 0.17
C THR A 55 -1.65 -15.58 0.39
N TYR A 56 -1.60 -15.02 1.60
CA TYR A 56 -2.11 -13.70 1.95
C TYR A 56 -1.12 -12.56 1.66
N LEU A 57 0.06 -12.87 1.12
CA LEU A 57 1.08 -11.89 0.75
C LEU A 57 1.26 -11.87 -0.77
N GLY A 58 1.29 -10.66 -1.32
CA GLY A 58 1.61 -10.46 -2.73
C GLY A 58 2.28 -9.12 -2.98
N ALA A 59 2.87 -8.99 -4.18
CA ALA A 59 3.49 -7.77 -4.65
C ALA A 59 3.36 -7.67 -6.18
N SER A 60 3.25 -6.44 -6.68
CA SER A 60 3.25 -6.14 -8.11
C SER A 60 4.40 -5.18 -8.40
N PRO A 61 5.58 -5.69 -8.78
CA PRO A 61 6.67 -4.85 -9.27
C PRO A 61 6.21 -3.95 -10.42
N ASP A 62 6.87 -2.81 -10.62
CA ASP A 62 6.56 -1.92 -11.76
C ASP A 62 7.07 -2.48 -13.10
N GLY A 63 7.98 -3.46 -13.03
CA GLY A 63 8.46 -4.18 -14.19
C GLY A 63 9.38 -5.33 -13.83
N LEU A 64 9.56 -6.23 -14.78
CA LEU A 64 10.52 -7.32 -14.71
C LEU A 64 11.67 -7.00 -15.65
N VAL A 65 12.89 -7.11 -15.15
CA VAL A 65 14.12 -6.92 -15.91
C VAL A 65 14.91 -8.22 -15.91
N SER A 66 15.44 -8.60 -17.07
CA SER A 66 16.33 -9.74 -17.18
C SER A 66 17.48 -9.41 -18.10
N CYS A 67 18.66 -9.98 -17.82
CA CYS A 67 19.79 -9.93 -18.72
C CYS A 67 20.68 -11.17 -18.57
N GLU A 68 21.54 -11.39 -19.55
CA GLU A 68 22.44 -12.54 -19.62
C GLU A 68 23.39 -12.63 -18.41
N TYR A 69 23.87 -11.49 -17.92
CA TYR A 69 24.87 -11.45 -16.86
C TYR A 69 24.32 -11.36 -15.43
N CYS A 70 23.08 -10.91 -15.26
CA CYS A 70 22.51 -10.62 -13.92
C CYS A 70 21.24 -11.42 -13.63
N GLY A 71 20.81 -12.27 -14.55
CA GLY A 71 19.56 -13.03 -14.46
C GLY A 71 18.34 -12.12 -14.46
N ALA A 72 17.26 -12.58 -13.84
CA ALA A 72 15.99 -11.87 -13.74
C ALA A 72 15.83 -11.14 -12.40
N GLY A 73 15.02 -10.08 -12.39
CA GLY A 73 14.68 -9.31 -11.22
C GLY A 73 13.46 -8.41 -11.45
N GLY A 74 12.91 -7.89 -10.35
CA GLY A 74 11.86 -6.87 -10.39
C GLY A 74 12.44 -5.46 -10.21
N CYS A 75 11.81 -4.46 -10.80
CA CYS A 75 12.06 -3.06 -10.51
C CYS A 75 10.88 -2.40 -9.80
N GLU A 76 11.19 -1.51 -8.88
CA GLU A 76 10.23 -0.62 -8.23
C GLU A 76 10.61 0.83 -8.61
N ILE A 77 9.69 1.56 -9.20
CA ILE A 77 9.84 2.90 -9.76
C ILE A 77 8.97 3.87 -8.97
N LYS A 78 9.60 4.91 -8.42
CA LYS A 78 8.89 5.99 -7.72
C LYS A 78 9.13 7.33 -8.39
N CYS A 79 8.05 8.02 -8.74
CA CYS A 79 8.02 9.39 -9.24
C CYS A 79 7.36 10.30 -8.17
N PRO A 80 8.12 10.89 -7.24
CA PRO A 80 7.55 11.68 -6.16
C PRO A 80 6.98 13.00 -6.69
N PHE A 81 5.73 13.33 -6.38
CA PHE A 81 5.09 14.56 -6.89
C PHE A 81 5.47 15.82 -6.11
N CYS A 82 5.53 15.74 -4.78
CA CYS A 82 5.99 16.85 -3.93
C CYS A 82 7.42 17.27 -4.29
N HIS A 83 8.16 16.29 -4.78
CA HIS A 83 9.45 16.47 -5.34
C HIS A 83 9.39 16.23 -6.86
N LYS A 84 8.79 17.14 -7.63
CA LYS A 84 8.84 17.07 -9.10
C LYS A 84 9.89 18.00 -9.76
N ASP A 85 10.22 19.13 -9.15
CA ASP A 85 11.06 20.15 -9.83
C ASP A 85 12.51 20.29 -9.30
N ASP A 86 12.81 19.89 -8.06
CA ASP A 86 14.17 19.92 -7.48
C ASP A 86 15.10 18.75 -7.91
N ASP A 87 16.40 18.92 -7.69
CA ASP A 87 17.39 17.84 -7.83
C ASP A 87 17.26 16.79 -6.70
N ILE A 88 17.76 15.57 -6.93
CA ILE A 88 17.78 14.47 -5.94
C ILE A 88 18.50 14.88 -4.66
N SER A 89 19.62 15.60 -4.78
CA SER A 89 20.43 16.03 -3.65
C SER A 89 19.67 17.04 -2.79
N MET A 90 18.86 17.89 -3.42
CA MET A 90 17.96 18.83 -2.74
C MET A 90 16.79 18.09 -2.10
N SER A 91 16.18 17.10 -2.78
CA SER A 91 15.11 16.28 -2.21
C SER A 91 15.58 15.57 -0.93
N ALA A 92 16.81 15.05 -0.94
CA ALA A 92 17.35 14.26 0.16
C ALA A 92 17.61 15.06 1.44
N GLN A 93 17.44 16.40 1.41
CA GLN A 93 17.42 17.25 2.59
C GLN A 93 16.05 17.23 3.29
N ASP A 94 14.98 16.87 2.59
CA ASP A 94 13.65 16.71 3.21
C ASP A 94 13.61 15.42 4.05
N ASN A 95 13.24 15.58 5.32
CA ASN A 95 13.05 14.47 6.25
C ASN A 95 11.94 13.49 5.82
N ASN A 96 11.01 13.89 4.97
CA ASN A 96 9.97 13.02 4.44
C ASN A 96 10.39 12.34 3.14
N PHE A 97 11.56 12.67 2.59
CA PHE A 97 12.04 12.04 1.37
C PHE A 97 12.51 10.61 1.59
N CYS A 98 12.43 9.81 0.53
CA CYS A 98 12.74 8.39 0.55
C CYS A 98 14.24 8.07 0.54
N LEU A 99 15.10 9.08 0.39
CA LEU A 99 16.57 8.97 0.42
C LEU A 99 17.17 9.81 1.54
N VAL A 100 18.34 9.37 2.00
CA VAL A 100 19.24 10.13 2.88
C VAL A 100 20.60 10.29 2.22
N VAL A 101 21.23 11.44 2.44
CA VAL A 101 22.62 11.68 2.05
C VAL A 101 23.55 11.13 3.15
N LYS A 102 24.57 10.38 2.75
CA LYS A 102 25.65 9.84 3.58
C LYS A 102 26.93 10.67 3.41
N ALA A 103 27.96 10.31 4.17
CA ALA A 103 29.29 10.86 4.00
C ALA A 103 29.72 10.84 2.51
N MET A 104 30.42 11.90 2.07
CA MET A 104 30.88 12.08 0.68
C MET A 104 29.76 12.25 -0.38
N GLY A 105 28.54 12.63 0.02
CA GLY A 105 27.44 12.91 -0.94
C GLY A 105 26.79 11.65 -1.54
N ALA A 106 27.14 10.47 -1.03
CA ALA A 106 26.50 9.23 -1.45
C ALA A 106 25.05 9.19 -0.95
N HIS A 107 24.12 8.69 -1.77
CA HIS A 107 22.72 8.56 -1.39
C HIS A 107 22.42 7.14 -0.93
N GLN A 108 21.44 6.95 -0.03
CA GLN A 108 20.93 5.64 0.38
C GLN A 108 19.43 5.67 0.67
N PRO A 109 18.69 4.55 0.47
CA PRO A 109 17.29 4.46 0.87
C PRO A 109 17.11 4.68 2.37
N LYS A 110 16.12 5.50 2.73
CA LYS A 110 15.76 5.78 4.12
C LYS A 110 15.01 4.59 4.72
N ARG A 111 15.63 3.87 5.65
CA ARG A 111 15.06 2.63 6.25
C ARG A 111 13.74 2.83 7.00
N SER A 112 13.47 4.04 7.48
CA SER A 112 12.20 4.38 8.14
C SER A 112 11.09 4.76 7.16
N HIS A 113 11.40 4.95 5.87
CA HIS A 113 10.42 5.39 4.88
C HIS A 113 9.57 4.23 4.36
N GLN A 114 8.28 4.46 4.10
CA GLN A 114 7.33 3.45 3.60
C GLN A 114 7.79 2.71 2.34
N TYR A 115 8.37 3.42 1.35
CA TYR A 115 8.88 2.82 0.12
C TYR A 115 10.01 1.82 0.36
N TYR A 116 10.79 1.98 1.43
CA TYR A 116 11.83 1.01 1.77
C TYR A 116 11.20 -0.37 2.05
N TYR A 117 10.13 -0.40 2.84
CA TYR A 117 9.41 -1.64 3.11
C TYR A 117 8.75 -2.20 1.85
N GLN A 118 8.17 -1.37 0.98
CA GLN A 118 7.55 -1.83 -0.26
C GLN A 118 8.54 -2.60 -1.15
N VAL A 119 9.77 -2.09 -1.30
CA VAL A 119 10.83 -2.74 -2.08
C VAL A 119 11.27 -4.06 -1.43
N LEU A 120 11.45 -4.05 -0.11
CA LEU A 120 11.79 -5.26 0.63
C LEU A 120 10.73 -6.35 0.46
N TRP A 121 9.45 -5.97 0.53
CA TRP A 121 8.32 -6.86 0.30
C TRP A 121 8.29 -7.39 -1.12
N ALA A 122 8.35 -6.52 -2.13
CA ALA A 122 8.38 -6.93 -3.54
C ALA A 122 9.52 -7.90 -3.81
N LYS A 123 10.72 -7.63 -3.25
CA LYS A 123 11.85 -8.54 -3.35
C LYS A 123 11.59 -9.90 -2.71
N LYS A 124 11.04 -9.94 -1.49
CA LYS A 124 10.70 -11.19 -0.79
C LYS A 124 9.74 -12.06 -1.62
N ILE A 125 8.67 -11.45 -2.14
CA ILE A 125 7.66 -12.16 -2.93
C ILE A 125 8.26 -12.66 -4.24
N ASN A 126 8.96 -11.79 -4.97
CA ASN A 126 9.63 -12.17 -6.22
C ASN A 126 10.61 -13.33 -5.99
N TYR A 127 11.46 -13.25 -4.96
CA TYR A 127 12.41 -14.33 -4.66
C TYR A 127 11.71 -15.68 -4.42
N SER A 128 10.59 -15.68 -3.68
CA SER A 128 9.81 -16.91 -3.44
C SER A 128 9.18 -17.52 -4.70
N VAL A 129 8.88 -16.71 -5.71
CA VAL A 129 8.29 -17.15 -6.97
C VAL A 129 9.37 -17.57 -7.97
N PHE A 130 10.43 -16.77 -8.13
CA PHE A 130 11.47 -17.00 -9.15
C PHE A 130 12.37 -18.21 -8.86
N LEU A 131 12.59 -18.61 -7.60
CA LEU A 131 13.34 -19.82 -7.27
C LEU A 131 12.70 -21.13 -7.76
N ARG A 132 11.39 -21.14 -8.02
CA ARG A 132 10.66 -22.34 -8.44
C ARG A 132 10.57 -22.51 -9.95
N THR A 133 10.64 -21.41 -10.70
CA THR A 133 10.40 -21.41 -12.16
C THR A 133 11.69 -21.40 -12.98
N PHE A 134 12.81 -20.93 -12.42
CA PHE A 134 14.09 -20.83 -13.14
C PHE A 134 15.19 -21.62 -12.42
N SER A 135 15.84 -22.55 -13.13
CA SER A 135 17.01 -23.28 -12.63
C SER A 135 18.06 -22.30 -12.11
N PHE A 136 18.38 -22.41 -10.82
CA PHE A 136 19.51 -21.94 -9.97
C PHE A 136 20.55 -20.89 -10.40
N THR A 137 20.43 -20.23 -11.55
CA THR A 137 21.43 -19.32 -12.07
C THR A 137 20.91 -17.89 -12.02
N LEU A 138 21.38 -17.15 -11.00
CA LEU A 138 21.50 -15.68 -11.01
C LEU A 138 20.25 -14.79 -10.84
N VAL A 139 19.17 -15.19 -10.15
CA VAL A 139 18.09 -14.24 -9.80
C VAL A 139 18.49 -13.39 -8.57
N ALA A 140 19.38 -12.40 -8.74
CA ALA A 140 20.01 -11.74 -7.58
C ALA A 140 19.63 -10.27 -7.33
N ASN A 141 18.99 -9.54 -8.24
CA ASN A 141 18.94 -8.07 -8.12
C ASN A 141 17.55 -7.49 -8.36
N CYS A 142 16.78 -7.24 -7.29
CA CYS A 142 15.75 -6.20 -7.36
C CYS A 142 16.41 -4.84 -7.29
N THR A 143 16.08 -4.01 -8.26
CA THR A 143 16.58 -2.66 -8.37
C THR A 143 15.53 -1.71 -7.85
N PHE A 144 15.90 -0.92 -6.84
CA PHE A 144 15.12 0.21 -6.39
C PHE A 144 15.48 1.40 -7.26
N ILE A 145 14.48 1.94 -7.95
CA ILE A 145 14.65 3.04 -8.87
C ILE A 145 13.81 4.21 -8.35
N ILE A 146 14.50 5.26 -7.94
CA ILE A 146 13.83 6.54 -7.68
C ILE A 146 14.08 7.39 -8.90
N ILE A 147 12.98 7.79 -9.54
CA ILE A 147 12.99 8.61 -10.74
C ILE A 147 12.42 9.97 -10.37
N ARG A 148 13.20 11.00 -10.63
CA ARG A 148 12.73 12.38 -10.62
C ARG A 148 12.86 12.97 -12.02
N THR A 149 11.98 13.93 -12.24
CA THR A 149 11.49 14.54 -13.46
C THR A 149 12.34 15.72 -13.94
N LEU A 150 12.43 15.86 -15.27
CA LEU A 150 12.71 17.00 -16.18
C LEU A 150 13.56 18.21 -15.70
N PRO A 151 14.35 18.88 -16.57
CA PRO A 151 14.37 18.80 -18.04
C PRO A 151 15.49 17.92 -18.63
N ARG A 152 16.37 17.37 -17.80
CA ARG A 152 17.29 16.27 -18.16
C ARG A 152 17.05 15.13 -17.18
N ALA A 153 16.75 13.94 -17.67
CA ALA A 153 16.43 12.79 -16.82
C ALA A 153 17.62 12.43 -15.90
N VAL A 154 17.58 12.90 -14.65
CA VAL A 154 18.53 12.50 -13.60
C VAL A 154 17.86 11.37 -12.81
N PHE A 155 18.43 10.17 -12.87
CA PHE A 155 17.93 9.01 -12.14
C PHE A 155 19.02 8.46 -11.22
N LYS A 156 18.62 8.03 -10.01
CA LYS A 156 19.50 7.34 -9.08
C LYS A 156 19.03 5.90 -8.90
N ILE A 157 19.92 4.98 -9.21
CA ILE A 157 19.66 3.55 -9.14
C ILE A 157 20.27 3.02 -7.84
N PHE A 158 19.44 2.38 -7.02
CA PHE A 158 19.88 1.69 -5.82
C PHE A 158 19.68 0.21 -6.02
N GLN A 159 20.80 -0.52 -6.14
CA GLN A 159 20.74 -1.96 -6.15
C GLN A 159 20.68 -2.44 -4.70
N VAL A 160 19.61 -3.16 -4.35
CA VAL A 160 19.53 -3.81 -3.03
C VAL A 160 20.23 -5.16 -3.17
N THR A 161 21.55 -5.19 -3.13
CA THR A 161 22.35 -6.40 -3.40
C THR A 161 22.78 -7.12 -2.12
N LYS A 162 22.54 -8.44 -2.11
CA LYS A 162 23.12 -9.51 -1.26
C LYS A 162 22.79 -9.56 0.25
N SER A 163 22.47 -8.49 0.98
CA SER A 163 22.13 -8.62 2.43
C SER A 163 20.67 -9.01 2.75
N LEU A 164 19.89 -9.37 1.73
CA LEU A 164 18.47 -9.64 1.90
C LEU A 164 18.13 -11.00 2.48
N ALA A 165 18.99 -12.01 2.37
CA ALA A 165 18.77 -13.23 3.13
C ALA A 165 18.70 -12.87 4.62
N SER A 166 19.65 -12.07 5.10
CA SER A 166 19.67 -11.58 6.48
C SER A 166 18.50 -10.66 6.80
N ILE A 167 18.11 -9.72 5.94
CA ILE A 167 16.93 -8.85 6.23
C ILE A 167 15.62 -9.66 6.18
N CYS A 168 15.47 -10.58 5.24
CA CYS A 168 14.27 -11.42 5.15
C CYS A 168 14.18 -12.34 6.36
N LEU A 169 15.25 -13.07 6.68
CA LEU A 169 15.30 -14.04 7.78
C LEU A 169 15.28 -13.36 9.15
N ASN A 170 16.05 -12.29 9.34
CA ASN A 170 16.23 -11.67 10.66
C ASN A 170 15.21 -10.57 10.94
N TYR A 171 14.53 -10.02 9.92
CA TYR A 171 13.60 -8.92 10.10
C TYR A 171 12.21 -9.20 9.54
N LEU A 172 12.05 -9.47 8.23
CA LEU A 172 10.73 -9.59 7.61
C LEU A 172 9.94 -10.79 8.15
N GLU A 173 10.53 -11.97 8.17
CA GLU A 173 9.89 -13.22 8.62
C GLU A 173 9.45 -13.13 10.10
N PRO A 174 10.31 -12.79 11.07
CA PRO A 174 9.89 -12.76 12.47
C PRO A 174 9.00 -11.57 12.82
N ASN A 175 9.13 -10.40 12.16
CA ASN A 175 8.47 -9.18 12.61
C ASN A 175 7.27 -8.73 11.78
N LEU A 176 7.32 -8.92 10.45
CA LEU A 176 6.31 -8.37 9.55
C LEU A 176 5.33 -9.42 9.04
N VAL A 177 5.77 -10.64 8.75
CA VAL A 177 4.89 -11.72 8.26
C VAL A 177 3.79 -12.08 9.28
N PRO A 178 4.04 -12.19 10.59
CA PRO A 178 2.99 -12.44 11.58
C PRO A 178 1.97 -11.30 11.65
N LYS A 179 2.42 -10.05 11.59
CA LYS A 179 1.54 -8.87 11.58
C LYS A 179 0.67 -8.83 10.33
N ALA A 180 1.24 -9.16 9.18
CA ALA A 180 0.49 -9.24 7.92
C ALA A 180 -0.54 -10.39 7.95
N LYS A 181 -0.18 -11.55 8.55
CA LYS A 181 -1.11 -12.66 8.77
C LYS A 181 -2.27 -12.26 9.66
N GLU A 182 -1.97 -11.61 10.79
CA GLU A 182 -3.00 -11.15 11.73
C GLU A 182 -3.92 -10.14 11.06
N PHE A 183 -3.37 -9.16 10.34
CA PHE A 183 -4.15 -8.20 9.57
C PHE A 183 -5.03 -8.89 8.51
N PHE A 184 -4.50 -9.88 7.80
CA PHE A 184 -5.29 -10.64 6.83
C PHE A 184 -6.43 -11.40 7.50
N VAL A 185 -6.13 -12.22 8.51
CA VAL A 185 -7.11 -13.08 9.19
C VAL A 185 -8.19 -12.27 9.92
N ARG A 186 -7.81 -11.15 10.54
CA ARG A 186 -8.74 -10.33 11.30
C ARG A 186 -9.41 -9.25 10.47
N GLY A 187 -8.74 -8.67 9.48
CA GLY A 187 -9.24 -7.49 8.75
C GLY A 187 -9.73 -7.77 7.35
N ILE A 188 -9.07 -8.69 6.62
CA ILE A 188 -9.35 -8.92 5.20
C ILE A 188 -10.26 -10.14 5.02
N LEU A 189 -9.92 -11.27 5.63
CA LEU A 189 -10.63 -12.53 5.45
C LEU A 189 -12.12 -12.47 5.86
N PRO A 190 -12.51 -11.85 7.00
CA PRO A 190 -13.92 -11.73 7.36
C PRO A 190 -14.70 -10.86 6.37
N GLU A 191 -14.03 -9.86 5.77
CA GLU A 191 -14.61 -9.03 4.73
C GLU A 191 -14.78 -9.79 3.41
N LEU A 192 -13.79 -10.58 3.00
CA LEU A 192 -13.85 -11.35 1.76
C LEU A 192 -14.89 -12.48 1.81
N ILE A 193 -14.94 -13.23 2.91
CA ILE A 193 -15.88 -14.36 3.06
C ILE A 193 -17.28 -13.85 3.39
N GLY A 194 -17.34 -12.92 4.34
CA GLY A 194 -18.56 -12.59 5.04
C GLY A 194 -19.01 -11.15 4.84
N LYS A 195 -18.32 -10.33 4.04
CA LYS A 195 -18.53 -8.87 4.01
C LYS A 195 -18.67 -8.28 5.42
N TRP A 196 -17.97 -8.83 6.42
CA TRP A 196 -18.32 -8.64 7.84
C TRP A 196 -18.45 -7.16 8.24
N TYR A 197 -17.64 -6.29 7.63
CA TYR A 197 -17.64 -4.85 7.88
C TYR A 197 -18.52 -4.07 6.89
N SER A 198 -18.70 -4.56 5.67
CA SER A 198 -19.48 -3.87 4.62
C SER A 198 -20.89 -4.41 4.38
N ARG A 199 -21.31 -5.51 5.01
CA ARG A 199 -22.70 -5.99 4.95
C ARG A 199 -23.59 -4.88 5.49
N PRO A 200 -24.59 -4.41 4.73
CA PRO A 200 -25.61 -3.56 5.30
C PRO A 200 -26.30 -4.34 6.41
N VAL A 201 -26.31 -3.79 7.63
CA VAL A 201 -27.21 -4.24 8.68
C VAL A 201 -28.60 -4.11 8.06
N THR A 202 -29.28 -5.24 7.83
CA THR A 202 -30.65 -5.24 7.32
C THR A 202 -31.42 -4.25 8.16
N SER A 203 -32.01 -3.22 7.51
CA SER A 203 -32.87 -2.28 8.21
C SER A 203 -33.84 -3.08 9.07
N ALA A 204 -34.02 -2.64 10.31
CA ALA A 204 -34.81 -3.29 11.35
C ALA A 204 -36.32 -3.44 11.03
N LYS A 205 -36.71 -3.49 9.76
CA LYS A 205 -38.10 -3.60 9.29
C LYS A 205 -38.47 -4.97 8.69
N ASP A 206 -37.52 -5.83 8.34
CA ASP A 206 -37.83 -7.11 7.65
C ASP A 206 -37.47 -8.39 8.43
N VAL A 207 -37.20 -8.31 9.73
CA VAL A 207 -37.07 -9.51 10.60
C VAL A 207 -38.21 -9.53 11.61
N SER A 208 -39.43 -9.59 11.10
CA SER A 208 -40.58 -10.08 11.88
C SER A 208 -40.89 -11.51 11.43
N ALA A 209 -40.08 -12.46 11.93
CA ALA A 209 -40.52 -13.80 12.30
C ALA A 209 -39.30 -14.60 12.76
N THR A 210 -39.40 -15.14 13.98
CA THR A 210 -38.59 -16.26 14.51
C THR A 210 -37.11 -16.01 14.79
N VAL A 211 -36.78 -15.29 15.88
CA VAL A 211 -35.91 -15.79 16.98
C VAL A 211 -36.30 -15.02 18.27
N LYS A 212 -36.70 -15.74 19.33
CA LYS A 212 -36.87 -15.17 20.68
C LYS A 212 -35.50 -15.07 21.36
N GLY A 213 -35.14 -13.87 21.85
CA GLY A 213 -34.22 -13.68 22.99
C GLY A 213 -32.98 -12.82 22.71
N GLY A 214 -32.97 -11.60 23.26
CA GLY A 214 -31.76 -10.77 23.46
C GLY A 214 -31.84 -9.40 22.79
N ASP A 215 -32.12 -8.36 23.58
CA ASP A 215 -32.21 -6.95 23.19
C ASP A 215 -30.82 -6.32 22.97
N SER A 216 -29.96 -6.94 22.14
CA SER A 216 -28.61 -6.45 21.88
C SER A 216 -28.59 -5.56 20.64
N LYS A 217 -28.80 -4.26 20.83
CA LYS A 217 -28.56 -3.26 19.77
C LYS A 217 -27.07 -3.33 19.39
N GLU A 218 -26.79 -3.70 18.13
CA GLU A 218 -25.41 -3.86 17.64
C GLU A 218 -24.78 -2.48 17.41
N PHE A 219 -23.78 -2.14 18.22
CA PHE A 219 -23.01 -0.91 18.07
C PHE A 219 -21.60 -1.23 17.57
N CYS A 220 -20.97 -0.24 16.91
CA CYS A 220 -19.61 -0.32 16.38
C CYS A 220 -19.37 -1.42 15.32
N TYR A 221 -18.20 -1.39 14.69
CA TYR A 221 -17.77 -2.40 13.72
C TYR A 221 -17.53 -3.79 14.32
N CYS A 222 -17.35 -3.87 15.65
CA CYS A 222 -17.24 -5.15 16.35
C CYS A 222 -18.60 -5.81 16.58
N LYS A 223 -19.71 -5.10 16.33
CA LYS A 223 -21.09 -5.54 16.61
C LYS A 223 -21.30 -5.95 18.07
N GLY A 224 -20.52 -5.36 18.97
CA GLY A 224 -20.64 -5.58 20.41
C GLY A 224 -21.69 -4.66 21.02
N GLY A 225 -22.14 -5.00 22.22
CA GLY A 225 -22.99 -4.11 23.03
C GLY A 225 -22.25 -2.86 23.53
N GLU A 226 -22.96 -2.05 24.31
CA GLU A 226 -22.39 -0.85 24.93
C GLU A 226 -21.39 -1.23 26.03
N HIS A 227 -20.10 -1.02 25.78
CA HIS A 227 -19.05 -1.27 26.76
C HIS A 227 -17.86 -0.33 26.52
N GLY A 228 -17.08 -0.05 27.57
CA GLY A 228 -15.92 0.82 27.47
C GLY A 228 -16.25 2.25 27.02
N GLN A 229 -15.25 2.95 26.47
CA GLN A 229 -15.42 4.31 25.95
C GLN A 229 -15.91 4.27 24.50
N MET A 230 -17.01 4.97 24.21
CA MET A 230 -17.65 5.00 22.89
C MET A 230 -17.89 6.43 22.40
N VAL A 231 -17.68 6.66 21.10
CA VAL A 231 -17.94 7.93 20.42
C VAL A 231 -19.11 7.80 19.45
N GLY A 232 -20.03 8.74 19.49
CA GLY A 232 -21.21 8.81 18.61
C GLY A 232 -20.89 9.54 17.30
N CYS A 233 -21.41 9.03 16.19
CA CYS A 233 -21.33 9.64 14.87
C CYS A 233 -22.50 10.59 14.63
N ASP A 234 -22.22 11.85 14.31
CA ASP A 234 -23.23 12.89 14.07
C ASP A 234 -23.98 12.77 12.72
N ASP A 235 -23.80 11.67 12.01
CA ASP A 235 -24.55 11.39 10.78
C ASP A 235 -25.78 10.58 11.15
N GLU A 236 -26.96 11.17 11.06
CA GLU A 236 -28.24 10.53 11.39
C GLU A 236 -28.50 9.27 10.54
N GLN A 237 -27.90 9.20 9.35
CA GLN A 237 -27.96 8.03 8.46
C GLN A 237 -26.81 7.03 8.73
N CYS A 238 -26.15 7.10 9.88
CA CYS A 238 -25.11 6.16 10.28
C CYS A 238 -25.76 4.89 10.87
N ILE A 239 -25.44 3.74 10.26
CA ILE A 239 -26.01 2.45 10.66
C ILE A 239 -25.58 2.00 12.07
N TYR A 240 -24.37 2.36 12.51
CA TYR A 240 -23.83 1.90 13.80
C TYR A 240 -24.03 2.89 14.93
N GLN A 241 -24.20 4.18 14.62
CA GLN A 241 -24.36 5.32 15.54
C GLN A 241 -23.22 5.53 16.54
N TRP A 242 -22.77 4.51 17.26
CA TRP A 242 -21.74 4.55 18.29
C TRP A 242 -20.57 3.61 17.98
N PHE A 243 -19.37 4.00 18.37
CA PHE A 243 -18.14 3.25 18.09
C PHE A 243 -17.20 3.23 19.29
N HIS A 244 -16.65 2.07 19.65
CA HIS A 244 -15.62 1.97 20.68
C HIS A 244 -14.35 2.71 20.25
N LEU A 245 -13.79 3.52 21.16
CA LEU A 245 -12.50 4.20 20.93
C LEU A 245 -11.40 3.20 20.59
N GLU A 246 -11.37 2.05 21.27
CA GLU A 246 -10.39 0.99 21.03
C GLU A 246 -10.55 0.34 19.65
N CYS A 247 -11.80 0.12 19.19
CA CYS A 247 -12.08 -0.40 17.85
C CYS A 247 -11.64 0.59 16.76
N LEU A 248 -11.71 1.89 17.05
CA LEU A 248 -11.23 2.96 16.16
C LEU A 248 -9.73 3.29 16.35
N LYS A 249 -9.05 2.66 17.31
CA LYS A 249 -7.67 2.97 17.72
C LYS A 249 -7.46 4.45 18.09
N LEU A 250 -8.48 5.07 18.66
CA LEU A 250 -8.41 6.41 19.22
C LEU A 250 -7.95 6.34 20.68
N LYS A 251 -6.91 7.11 21.02
CA LYS A 251 -6.40 7.20 22.40
C LYS A 251 -7.22 8.16 23.29
N ALA A 252 -7.99 9.05 22.66
CA ALA A 252 -8.82 10.03 23.33
C ALA A 252 -10.00 10.37 22.43
N PHE A 253 -11.05 10.94 23.02
CA PHE A 253 -12.20 11.43 22.29
C PHE A 253 -11.78 12.51 21.26
N PRO A 254 -12.42 12.54 20.09
CA PRO A 254 -12.25 13.62 19.13
C PRO A 254 -12.56 14.97 19.78
N LYS A 255 -11.69 15.96 19.56
CA LYS A 255 -11.85 17.31 20.12
C LYS A 255 -12.84 18.18 19.33
N SER A 256 -13.29 17.71 18.17
CA SER A 256 -14.20 18.47 17.29
C SER A 256 -15.62 18.43 17.82
N LYS A 257 -16.35 19.55 17.69
CA LYS A 257 -17.78 19.65 18.05
C LYS A 257 -18.65 18.68 17.26
N THR A 258 -18.24 18.34 16.04
CA THR A 258 -18.84 17.28 15.24
C THR A 258 -17.82 16.20 14.92
N TRP A 259 -18.23 14.94 15.01
CA TRP A 259 -17.44 13.78 14.63
C TRP A 259 -18.29 12.82 13.80
N TYR A 260 -17.68 12.35 12.72
CA TYR A 260 -18.27 11.36 11.84
C TYR A 260 -17.39 10.11 11.82
N SER A 261 -18.03 8.94 11.74
CA SER A 261 -17.33 7.67 11.55
C SER A 261 -16.51 7.69 10.25
N PRO A 262 -15.45 6.86 10.14
CA PRO A 262 -14.64 6.77 8.93
C PRO A 262 -15.45 6.57 7.63
N ASP A 263 -16.57 5.85 7.70
CA ASP A 263 -17.45 5.62 6.56
C ASP A 263 -18.32 6.84 6.24
N CYS A 264 -18.89 7.49 7.25
CA CYS A 264 -19.69 8.71 7.07
C CYS A 264 -18.82 9.88 6.58
N GLN A 265 -17.58 10.00 7.05
CA GLN A 265 -16.62 10.98 6.52
C GLN A 265 -16.36 10.80 5.03
N LYS A 266 -16.18 9.55 4.57
CA LYS A 266 -15.97 9.24 3.14
C LYS A 266 -17.21 9.56 2.31
N ARG A 267 -18.40 9.17 2.79
CA ARG A 267 -19.68 9.46 2.12
C ARG A 267 -19.88 10.96 1.92
N ARG A 268 -19.57 11.79 2.92
CA ARG A 268 -19.73 13.25 2.85
C ARG A 268 -18.71 13.91 1.92
N ARG A 269 -17.45 13.45 1.92
CA ARG A 269 -16.42 13.94 0.98
C ARG A 269 -16.78 13.71 -0.49
N GLY A 270 -17.51 12.63 -0.80
CA GLY A 270 -17.98 12.32 -2.16
C GLY A 270 -19.16 13.18 -2.65
N ARG A 271 -19.97 13.77 -1.76
CA ARG A 271 -21.11 14.62 -2.14
C ARG A 271 -20.69 16.05 -2.53
N SER A 272 -19.61 16.57 -1.96
CA SER A 272 -19.18 17.96 -2.20
C SER A 272 -18.67 18.24 -3.62
N MET A 273 -18.34 17.23 -4.42
CA MET A 273 -17.86 17.41 -5.81
C MET A 273 -18.97 17.39 -6.87
N ARG A 274 -20.25 17.20 -6.49
CA ARG A 274 -21.36 17.05 -7.46
C ARG A 274 -22.20 18.30 -7.69
N THR A 275 -21.84 19.44 -7.11
CA THR A 275 -22.51 20.73 -7.33
C THR A 275 -21.50 21.77 -7.77
N GLN A 276 -21.21 21.78 -9.08
CA GLN A 276 -20.94 22.99 -9.86
C GLN A 276 -21.13 22.65 -11.34
N ARG A 277 -22.36 22.88 -11.85
CA ARG A 277 -22.67 23.21 -13.24
C ARG A 277 -24.13 23.65 -13.37
N SER A 278 -24.30 24.96 -13.32
CA SER A 278 -25.41 25.82 -13.78
C SER A 278 -24.98 27.20 -13.27
N GLU A 279 -24.59 28.19 -14.06
CA GLU A 279 -24.85 28.54 -15.46
C GLU A 279 -23.56 29.00 -16.15
#